data_AF-A0A9D0L3T7-F1
#
_entry.id   AF-A0A9D0L3T7-F1
#
_cell.length_a   1.000
_cell.length_b   1.000
_cell.length_c   1.000
_cell.angle_alpha   90.00
_cell.angle_beta   90.00
_cell.angle_gamma   90.00
#
_symmetry.space_group_name_H-M   'P 1'
#
loop_
_entity.id
_entity.type
_entity.pdbx_description
1 polymer ?
#
loop_
_entity_poly.entity_id
_entity_poly.type
_entity_poly.pdbx_seq_one_letter_code
_entity_poly.pdbx_strand_id
1 'polypeptide(L)'
;MRRLGLFLGAVLLWGAACTTAPQNTQLRALQSSGPSAFVCLGKPDQALAGMARPLTECSRARTETPTDFSIPHLYALITQPLTGEVAVVDLTTKTNALIDQDAAVPGASFLPVGALPSDIVATPGGSATFVANAQANFEGIYALPSNMLRASGARLTSWPSCRLPAAPEHLVLLVDPVDDNDQQRPSCDAAYGAPDETASCRGEPHCHGDLALDAASVHTPGRYKLAVTLPSEGGIAIVDAQALLDQEAGAAQPCRIERWLPLQVELPPPLPQPPPSTSG
;
A
#
# COMPACT_ATOMS: atom_id res chain seq x y z
N MET A 1 -20.31 84.80 15.62
CA MET A 1 -20.98 83.71 16.36
C MET A 1 -21.87 82.93 15.41
N ARG A 2 -21.98 81.62 15.61
CA ARG A 2 -22.73 80.58 14.88
C ARG A 2 -22.08 79.98 13.62
N ARG A 3 -22.01 78.65 13.68
CA ARG A 3 -21.33 77.64 12.85
C ARG A 3 -22.35 76.94 11.93
N LEU A 4 -21.81 76.04 11.09
CA LEU A 4 -22.42 74.90 10.37
C LEU A 4 -23.11 75.22 9.03
N GLY A 5 -22.91 74.49 7.94
CA GLY A 5 -22.13 73.25 7.76
C GLY A 5 -22.10 72.83 6.28
N LEU A 6 -20.89 72.46 5.82
CA LEU A 6 -20.62 71.74 4.57
C LEU A 6 -21.20 70.32 4.65
N PHE A 7 -21.92 69.87 3.63
CA PHE A 7 -22.11 68.45 3.34
C PHE A 7 -21.48 68.13 1.98
N LEU A 8 -20.22 67.68 2.02
CA LEU A 8 -19.60 66.95 0.91
C LEU A 8 -20.08 65.50 1.03
N GLY A 9 -20.82 65.02 0.03
CA GLY A 9 -21.23 63.62 -0.06
C GLY A 9 -20.03 62.74 -0.41
N ALA A 10 -19.55 61.95 0.56
CA ALA A 10 -18.62 60.86 0.33
C ALA A 10 -19.42 59.57 0.09
N VAL A 11 -19.50 59.16 -1.18
CA VAL A 11 -20.05 57.85 -1.57
C VAL A 11 -18.95 56.81 -1.30
N LEU A 12 -19.08 56.10 -0.17
CA LEU A 12 -18.28 54.92 0.14
C LEU A 12 -18.84 53.73 -0.64
N LEU A 13 -18.27 53.46 -1.81
CA LEU A 13 -18.45 52.19 -2.53
C LEU A 13 -17.74 51.08 -1.74
N TRP A 14 -18.47 50.44 -0.83
CA TRP A 14 -18.04 49.16 -0.25
C TRP A 14 -18.17 48.09 -1.34
N GLY A 15 -17.08 47.90 -2.07
CA GLY A 15 -16.89 46.72 -2.90
C GLY A 15 -16.87 45.51 -1.98
N ALA A 16 -17.99 44.78 -1.92
CA ALA A 16 -18.01 43.43 -1.40
C ALA A 16 -17.15 42.57 -2.33
N ALA A 17 -15.85 42.49 -2.02
CA ALA A 17 -14.99 41.47 -2.58
C ALA A 17 -15.51 40.13 -2.04
N CYS A 18 -16.29 39.43 -2.86
CA CYS A 18 -16.59 38.02 -2.65
C CYS A 18 -15.28 37.25 -2.75
N THR A 19 -14.50 37.21 -1.67
CA THR A 19 -13.49 36.17 -1.50
C THR A 19 -14.26 34.91 -1.13
N THR A 20 -14.77 34.22 -2.14
CA THR A 20 -15.21 32.84 -1.98
C THR A 20 -14.00 32.07 -1.48
N ALA A 21 -14.01 31.69 -0.21
CA ALA A 21 -12.97 30.82 0.33
C ALA A 21 -12.90 29.58 -0.57
N PRO A 22 -11.71 29.15 -1.03
CA PRO A 22 -11.61 27.95 -1.85
C PRO A 22 -12.17 26.79 -1.05
N GLN A 23 -13.35 26.30 -1.43
CA GLN A 23 -13.84 25.03 -0.94
C GLN A 23 -12.89 23.99 -1.51
N ASN A 24 -12.10 23.36 -0.63
CA ASN A 24 -11.27 22.22 -0.99
C ASN A 24 -12.14 21.17 -1.67
N THR A 25 -12.04 21.08 -3.00
CA THR A 25 -12.72 20.11 -3.83
C THR A 25 -12.15 18.72 -3.54
N GLN A 26 -12.63 18.08 -2.46
CA GLN A 26 -12.37 16.67 -2.16
C GLN A 26 -12.96 15.71 -3.22
N LEU A 27 -13.69 16.22 -4.22
CA LEU A 27 -14.36 15.45 -5.28
C LEU A 27 -13.40 14.88 -6.35
N ARG A 28 -12.10 15.21 -6.32
CA ARG A 28 -11.12 14.73 -7.31
C ARG A 28 -10.11 13.73 -6.75
N ALA A 29 -9.89 13.73 -5.44
CA ALA A 29 -9.21 12.65 -4.74
C ALA A 29 -10.16 11.45 -4.71
N LEU A 30 -9.72 10.26 -5.13
CA LEU A 30 -10.55 9.02 -5.13
C LEU A 30 -11.51 8.83 -6.32
N GLN A 31 -11.29 9.47 -7.47
CA GLN A 31 -12.15 9.31 -8.66
C GLN A 31 -12.19 7.88 -9.22
N SER A 32 -11.14 7.10 -8.96
CA SER A 32 -11.10 5.67 -9.24
C SER A 32 -10.40 4.99 -8.09
N SER A 33 -11.14 4.71 -7.02
CA SER A 33 -10.64 3.91 -5.91
C SER A 33 -10.69 2.44 -6.29
N GLY A 34 -9.56 1.76 -6.09
CA GLY A 34 -9.46 0.31 -6.14
C GLY A 34 -9.48 -0.30 -4.74
N PRO A 35 -8.87 -1.50 -4.58
CA PRO A 35 -8.68 -2.16 -3.29
C PRO A 35 -7.97 -1.27 -2.26
N SER A 36 -8.18 -1.60 -0.99
CA SER A 36 -7.60 -0.87 0.14
C SER A 36 -6.98 -1.79 1.19
N ALA A 37 -5.87 -1.36 1.78
CA ALA A 37 -5.25 -1.98 2.93
C ALA A 37 -5.20 -1.01 4.12
N PHE A 38 -5.01 -1.54 5.33
CA PHE A 38 -4.98 -0.73 6.55
C PHE A 38 -3.72 -1.00 7.35
N VAL A 39 -3.14 0.06 7.91
CA VAL A 39 -1.99 -0.02 8.83
C VAL A 39 -2.23 0.86 10.05
N CYS A 40 -1.73 0.41 11.21
CA CYS A 40 -1.72 1.22 12.42
C CYS A 40 -0.31 1.72 12.70
N LEU A 41 -0.14 3.04 12.78
CA LEU A 41 1.17 3.66 12.95
C LEU A 41 1.17 4.62 14.15
N GLY A 42 2.14 4.41 15.03
CA GLY A 42 2.52 5.33 16.11
C GLY A 42 3.23 6.57 15.59
N LYS A 43 4.14 7.12 16.40
CA LYS A 43 4.78 8.41 16.13
C LYS A 43 5.87 8.27 15.04
N PRO A 44 5.98 9.21 14.07
CA PRO A 44 6.85 9.06 12.90
C PRO A 44 8.37 9.12 13.19
N ASP A 45 8.80 9.60 14.35
CA ASP A 45 10.22 9.69 14.74
C ASP A 45 10.74 8.44 15.48
N GLN A 46 9.95 7.37 15.50
CA GLN A 46 10.34 6.09 16.07
C GLN A 46 10.95 5.17 15.00
N ALA A 47 11.84 4.26 15.41
CA ALA A 47 12.27 3.16 14.56
C ALA A 47 11.05 2.37 14.06
N LEU A 48 11.12 1.78 12.86
CA LEU A 48 9.96 1.12 12.24
C LEU A 48 9.29 0.11 13.18
N ALA A 49 10.06 -0.72 13.89
CA ALA A 49 9.54 -1.69 14.87
C ALA A 49 8.79 -1.05 16.07
N GLY A 50 9.08 0.23 16.39
CA GLY A 50 8.35 0.99 17.41
C GLY A 50 7.19 1.82 16.84
N MET A 51 7.24 2.14 15.54
CA MET A 51 6.21 2.91 14.83
C MET A 51 5.08 2.02 14.35
N ALA A 52 5.38 0.92 13.68
CA ALA A 52 4.42 -0.06 13.20
C ALA A 52 3.75 -0.74 14.40
N ARG A 53 2.42 -0.83 14.37
CA ARG A 53 1.61 -1.42 15.43
C ARG A 53 0.60 -2.40 14.83
N PRO A 54 0.27 -3.49 15.54
CA PRO A 54 -0.90 -4.29 15.25
C PRO A 54 -2.15 -3.43 15.09
N LEU A 55 -3.02 -3.78 14.13
CA LEU A 55 -4.30 -3.07 13.93
C LEU A 55 -5.18 -3.02 15.20
N THR A 56 -5.03 -3.98 16.10
CA THR A 56 -5.73 -4.04 17.39
C THR A 56 -5.30 -2.94 18.37
N GLU A 57 -4.13 -2.33 18.19
CA GLU A 57 -3.66 -1.20 18.99
C GLU A 57 -4.22 0.15 18.50
N CYS A 58 -4.77 0.20 17.28
CA CYS A 58 -5.46 1.38 16.79
C CYS A 58 -6.86 1.49 17.43
N SER A 59 -7.07 2.57 18.16
CA SER A 59 -8.34 2.83 18.83
C SER A 59 -9.38 3.45 17.88
N ARG A 60 -10.65 3.43 18.29
CA ARG A 60 -11.71 4.22 17.64
C ARG A 60 -11.70 5.69 18.04
N ALA A 61 -10.83 6.09 18.97
CA ALA A 61 -10.71 7.49 19.37
C ALA A 61 -10.16 8.30 18.19
N ARG A 62 -10.54 9.58 18.15
CA ARG A 62 -10.12 10.49 17.08
C ARG A 62 -9.40 11.70 17.63
N THR A 63 -8.39 12.14 16.89
CA THR A 63 -7.64 13.36 17.14
C THR A 63 -8.17 14.49 16.26
N GLU A 64 -7.89 15.74 16.64
CA GLU A 64 -8.36 16.88 15.85
C GLU A 64 -7.54 17.06 14.57
N THR A 65 -6.26 16.69 14.58
CA THR A 65 -5.32 16.94 13.47
C THR A 65 -4.47 15.70 13.15
N PRO A 66 -3.97 15.54 11.92
CA PRO A 66 -3.09 14.43 11.53
C PRO A 66 -1.73 14.39 12.25
N THR A 67 -1.35 15.46 12.94
CA THR A 67 -0.05 15.60 13.62
C THR A 67 -0.13 15.33 15.13
N ASP A 68 -1.31 15.03 15.66
CA ASP A 68 -1.51 14.70 17.07
C ASP A 68 -1.27 13.21 17.33
N PHE A 69 -0.01 12.83 17.54
CA PHE A 69 0.38 11.44 17.79
C PHE A 69 0.23 10.99 19.25
N SER A 70 -0.73 11.56 20.00
CA SER A 70 -1.05 11.12 21.37
C SER A 70 -1.63 9.70 21.43
N ILE A 71 -2.20 9.24 20.32
CA ILE A 71 -2.64 7.86 20.08
C ILE A 71 -2.08 7.35 18.75
N PRO A 72 -1.99 6.03 18.51
CA PRO A 72 -1.71 5.48 17.20
C PRO A 72 -2.77 5.89 16.16
N HIS A 73 -2.33 6.14 14.93
CA HIS A 73 -3.18 6.53 13.82
C HIS A 73 -3.44 5.35 12.89
N LEU A 74 -4.71 5.17 12.52
CA LEU A 74 -5.16 4.19 11.55
C LEU A 74 -5.14 4.83 10.16
N TYR A 75 -4.36 4.27 9.25
CA TYR A 75 -4.31 4.71 7.85
C TYR A 75 -5.00 3.69 6.96
N ALA A 76 -5.83 4.18 6.05
CA ALA A 76 -6.28 3.46 4.88
C ALA A 76 -5.38 3.82 3.70
N LEU A 77 -4.78 2.80 3.07
CA LEU A 77 -4.06 2.90 1.81
C LEU A 77 -5.01 2.44 0.71
N ILE A 78 -5.30 3.30 -0.26
CA ILE A 78 -6.32 3.04 -1.29
C ILE A 78 -5.67 3.21 -2.65
N THR A 79 -5.67 2.15 -3.46
CA THR A 79 -5.12 2.23 -4.82
C THR A 79 -5.94 3.16 -5.69
N GLN A 80 -5.28 3.85 -6.62
CA GLN A 80 -5.86 4.75 -7.60
C GLN A 80 -5.46 4.27 -9.01
N PRO A 81 -6.18 3.29 -9.61
CA PRO A 81 -5.77 2.66 -10.86
C PRO A 81 -5.56 3.63 -12.03
N LEU A 82 -6.35 4.71 -12.08
CA LEU A 82 -6.25 5.71 -13.15
C LEU A 82 -5.00 6.60 -13.06
N THR A 83 -4.51 6.89 -11.85
CA THR A 83 -3.33 7.75 -11.66
C THR A 83 -2.06 6.96 -11.38
N GLY A 84 -2.19 5.68 -11.02
CA GLY A 84 -1.04 4.84 -10.68
C GLY A 84 -0.47 5.16 -9.31
N GLU A 85 -1.34 5.49 -8.36
CA GLU A 85 -0.95 5.97 -7.04
C GLU A 85 -1.69 5.22 -5.92
N VAL A 86 -1.26 5.43 -4.67
CA VAL A 86 -1.92 5.00 -3.46
C VAL A 86 -2.23 6.21 -2.60
N ALA A 87 -3.51 6.48 -2.41
CA ALA A 87 -3.97 7.51 -1.48
C ALA A 87 -3.79 7.03 -0.04
N VAL A 88 -3.28 7.89 0.82
CA VAL A 88 -3.10 7.63 2.25
C VAL A 88 -4.10 8.47 3.02
N VAL A 89 -5.04 7.81 3.69
CA VAL A 89 -6.12 8.45 4.45
C VAL A 89 -5.99 8.11 5.93
N ASP A 90 -5.73 9.11 6.75
CA ASP A 90 -5.77 9.05 8.20
C ASP A 90 -7.22 9.00 8.69
N LEU A 91 -7.64 7.84 9.18
CA LEU A 91 -8.98 7.62 9.70
C LEU A 91 -9.14 8.02 11.18
N THR A 92 -8.02 8.32 11.84
CA THR A 92 -7.98 8.72 13.25
C THR A 92 -8.22 10.22 13.42
N THR A 93 -8.01 11.03 12.39
CA THR A 93 -8.28 12.48 12.48
C THR A 93 -9.72 12.87 12.12
N LYS A 94 -10.19 14.00 12.65
CA LYS A 94 -11.47 14.64 12.29
C LYS A 94 -11.35 15.61 11.12
N THR A 95 -10.16 16.15 10.88
CA THR A 95 -9.91 17.15 9.84
C THR A 95 -8.70 16.77 9.01
N ASN A 96 -8.68 17.13 7.73
CA ASN A 96 -7.55 16.86 6.83
C ASN A 96 -7.11 15.39 6.83
N ALA A 97 -8.09 14.48 6.80
CA ALA A 97 -7.85 13.02 6.80
C ALA A 97 -7.00 12.55 5.61
N LEU A 98 -7.01 13.27 4.50
CA LEU A 98 -6.20 12.92 3.34
C LEU A 98 -4.78 13.46 3.52
N ILE A 99 -3.79 12.55 3.52
CA ILE A 99 -2.38 12.92 3.63
C ILE A 99 -1.88 13.35 2.25
N ASP A 100 -1.45 14.60 2.16
CA ASP A 100 -0.82 15.16 0.97
C ASP A 100 0.67 14.82 0.96
N GLN A 101 1.11 14.10 -0.07
CA GLN A 101 2.47 13.58 -0.21
C GLN A 101 3.46 14.60 -0.80
N ASP A 102 2.97 15.72 -1.33
CA ASP A 102 3.72 16.75 -2.03
C ASP A 102 2.96 18.08 -1.99
N ALA A 103 3.21 18.83 -0.91
CA ALA A 103 2.63 20.16 -0.72
C ALA A 103 3.03 21.19 -1.79
N ALA A 104 4.01 20.88 -2.67
CA ALA A 104 4.36 21.74 -3.78
C ALA A 104 3.40 21.60 -4.97
N VAL A 105 2.62 20.51 -5.03
CA VAL A 105 1.60 20.28 -6.06
C VAL A 105 0.23 20.69 -5.51
N PRO A 106 -0.46 21.67 -6.12
CA PRO A 106 -1.80 22.04 -5.67
C PRO A 106 -2.78 20.87 -5.78
N GLY A 107 -3.34 20.45 -4.65
CA GLY A 107 -4.30 19.34 -4.59
C GLY A 107 -3.90 18.34 -3.51
N ALA A 108 -4.49 17.14 -3.57
CA ALA A 108 -3.99 16.01 -2.80
C ALA A 108 -3.10 15.18 -3.71
N SER A 109 -1.85 15.00 -3.31
CA SER A 109 -0.91 14.10 -3.99
C SER A 109 -0.74 12.80 -3.21
N PHE A 110 -0.45 11.72 -3.93
CA PHE A 110 -0.48 10.36 -3.43
C PHE A 110 0.85 9.64 -3.66
N LEU A 111 0.99 8.44 -3.10
CA LEU A 111 2.22 7.64 -3.23
C LEU A 111 2.26 6.98 -4.62
N PRO A 112 3.23 7.29 -5.50
CA PRO A 112 3.24 6.73 -6.84
C PRO A 112 3.68 5.26 -6.81
N VAL A 113 2.94 4.36 -7.44
CA VAL A 113 3.18 2.90 -7.43
C VAL A 113 3.09 2.28 -8.82
N GLY A 114 3.23 3.09 -9.87
CA GLY A 114 3.12 2.70 -11.28
C GLY A 114 1.67 2.66 -11.74
N ALA A 115 1.45 2.69 -13.06
CA ALA A 115 0.10 2.70 -13.63
C ALA A 115 -0.67 1.41 -13.28
N LEU A 116 -2.00 1.44 -13.22
CA LEU A 116 -2.83 0.23 -13.01
C LEU A 116 -2.47 -0.64 -11.78
N PRO A 117 -2.38 -0.10 -10.54
CA PRO A 117 -2.38 -0.92 -9.35
C PRO A 117 -3.65 -1.80 -9.31
N SER A 118 -3.49 -3.12 -9.26
CA SER A 118 -4.57 -4.10 -9.31
C SER A 118 -5.02 -4.56 -7.92
N ASP A 119 -4.10 -4.67 -6.97
CA ASP A 119 -4.40 -5.09 -5.60
C ASP A 119 -3.40 -4.53 -4.58
N ILE A 120 -3.76 -4.60 -3.29
CA ILE A 120 -2.94 -4.11 -2.17
C ILE A 120 -3.15 -4.94 -0.91
N VAL A 121 -2.06 -5.26 -0.21
CA VAL A 121 -2.09 -5.99 1.08
C VAL A 121 -1.08 -5.41 2.06
N ALA A 122 -1.46 -5.27 3.32
CA ALA A 122 -0.57 -4.80 4.39
C ALA A 122 -0.19 -5.94 5.35
N THR A 123 0.98 -5.84 5.97
CA THR A 123 1.36 -6.76 7.04
C THR A 123 0.51 -6.52 8.29
N PRO A 124 0.11 -7.57 9.03
CA PRO A 124 -0.73 -7.45 10.22
C PRO A 124 -0.18 -6.53 11.31
N GLY A 125 1.14 -6.50 11.51
CA GLY A 125 1.82 -5.58 12.42
C GLY A 125 2.05 -4.18 11.85
N GLY A 126 1.69 -3.96 10.57
CA GLY A 126 1.70 -2.65 9.94
C GLY A 126 3.08 -2.15 9.48
N SER A 127 4.11 -2.99 9.40
CA SER A 127 5.48 -2.59 9.01
C SER A 127 5.66 -2.34 7.52
N ALA A 128 4.89 -3.02 6.65
CA ALA A 128 4.97 -2.84 5.21
C ALA A 128 3.61 -3.03 4.52
N THR A 129 3.48 -2.46 3.33
CA THR A 129 2.35 -2.68 2.41
C THR A 129 2.87 -3.06 1.03
N PHE A 130 2.22 -3.99 0.36
CA PHE A 130 2.60 -4.48 -0.97
C PHE A 130 1.49 -4.17 -1.96
N VAL A 131 1.87 -3.64 -3.13
CA VAL A 131 0.95 -3.22 -4.18
C VAL A 131 1.26 -4.00 -5.45
N ALA A 132 0.28 -4.73 -5.97
CA ALA A 132 0.36 -5.39 -7.26
C ALA A 132 0.11 -4.36 -8.37
N ASN A 133 0.91 -4.44 -9.43
CA ASN A 133 0.86 -3.52 -10.54
C ASN A 133 0.77 -4.29 -11.87
N ALA A 134 -0.26 -3.98 -12.65
CA ALA A 134 -0.55 -4.60 -13.95
C ALA A 134 -0.18 -3.72 -15.16
N GLN A 135 0.65 -2.69 -14.96
CA GLN A 135 1.14 -1.82 -16.01
C GLN A 135 1.88 -2.62 -17.08
N ALA A 136 1.50 -2.43 -18.33
CA ALA A 136 2.27 -2.95 -19.45
C ALA A 136 3.73 -2.44 -19.38
N ASN A 137 4.69 -3.37 -19.49
CA ASN A 137 6.13 -3.14 -19.33
C ASN A 137 6.61 -2.99 -17.88
N PHE A 138 5.73 -3.04 -16.89
CA PHE A 138 6.09 -3.18 -15.49
C PHE A 138 5.01 -3.96 -14.73
N GLU A 139 4.84 -5.22 -15.11
CA GLU A 139 4.05 -6.17 -14.35
C GLU A 139 4.85 -6.57 -13.11
N GLY A 140 4.33 -6.33 -11.91
CA GLY A 140 5.17 -6.46 -10.72
C GLY A 140 4.53 -6.11 -9.40
N ILE A 141 5.38 -5.99 -8.38
CA ILE A 141 4.99 -5.67 -7.01
C ILE A 141 5.88 -4.55 -6.49
N TYR A 142 5.27 -3.52 -5.91
CA TYR A 142 5.95 -2.50 -5.12
C TYR A 142 5.78 -2.80 -3.63
N ALA A 143 6.86 -2.66 -2.87
CA ALA A 143 6.82 -2.69 -1.41
C ALA A 143 6.94 -1.26 -0.86
N LEU A 144 6.01 -0.90 0.02
CA LEU A 144 5.93 0.41 0.67
C LEU A 144 6.25 0.21 2.15
N PRO A 145 7.47 0.56 2.59
CA PRO A 145 7.83 0.56 4.01
C PRO A 145 6.98 1.57 4.77
N SER A 146 6.41 1.17 5.91
CA SER A 146 5.44 2.03 6.61
C SER A 146 6.03 3.33 7.18
N ASN A 147 7.32 3.33 7.48
CA ASN A 147 8.06 4.53 7.90
C ASN A 147 8.19 5.58 6.78
N MET A 148 7.85 5.23 5.53
CA MET A 148 7.89 6.13 4.38
C MET A 148 6.50 6.61 3.94
N LEU A 149 5.40 6.07 4.49
CA LEU A 149 4.03 6.42 4.07
C LEU A 149 3.62 7.88 4.37
N ARG A 150 4.31 8.51 5.32
CA ARG A 150 4.12 9.91 5.71
C ARG A 150 5.22 10.83 5.16
N ALA A 151 6.17 10.30 4.39
CA ALA A 151 7.30 11.07 3.90
C ALA A 151 6.91 11.87 2.65
N SER A 152 7.21 13.16 2.63
CA SER A 152 6.95 14.00 1.47
C SER A 152 7.91 13.70 0.31
N GLY A 153 7.41 13.79 -0.92
CA GLY A 153 8.23 13.76 -2.13
C GLY A 153 8.62 12.37 -2.60
N ALA A 154 7.86 11.35 -2.20
CA ALA A 154 8.04 9.99 -2.68
C ALA A 154 7.88 9.90 -4.21
N ARG A 155 8.67 9.03 -4.85
CA ARG A 155 8.70 8.80 -6.29
C ARG A 155 8.59 7.30 -6.57
N LEU A 156 8.34 6.93 -7.82
CA LEU A 156 8.33 5.51 -8.22
C LEU A 156 9.62 4.77 -7.82
N THR A 157 10.75 5.46 -7.86
CA THR A 157 12.07 4.94 -7.49
C THR A 157 12.33 4.96 -5.98
N SER A 158 11.38 5.42 -5.17
CA SER A 158 11.51 5.42 -3.70
C SER A 158 11.24 4.05 -3.08
N TRP A 159 10.68 3.12 -3.85
CA TRP A 159 10.17 1.85 -3.36
C TRP A 159 11.03 0.68 -3.83
N PRO A 160 11.32 -0.29 -2.94
CA PRO A 160 11.68 -1.64 -3.38
C PRO A 160 10.58 -2.18 -4.29
N SER A 161 10.97 -2.85 -5.37
CA SER A 161 10.02 -3.42 -6.32
C SER A 161 10.63 -4.58 -7.09
N CYS A 162 9.77 -5.51 -7.52
CA CYS A 162 10.19 -6.60 -8.39
C CYS A 162 9.22 -6.81 -9.55
N ARG A 163 9.74 -7.38 -10.65
CA ARG A 163 9.00 -7.68 -11.87
C ARG A 163 8.52 -9.13 -11.91
N LEU A 164 7.25 -9.31 -12.22
CA LEU A 164 6.63 -10.60 -12.45
C LEU A 164 6.66 -10.95 -13.94
N PRO A 165 6.51 -12.24 -14.30
CA PRO A 165 6.45 -12.65 -15.70
C PRO A 165 5.17 -12.21 -16.42
N ALA A 166 4.12 -11.86 -15.65
CA ALA A 166 2.83 -11.44 -16.15
C ALA A 166 2.12 -10.51 -15.16
N ALA A 167 1.03 -9.89 -15.63
CA ALA A 167 0.23 -8.96 -14.82
C ALA A 167 -0.41 -9.67 -13.62
N PRO A 168 -0.13 -9.21 -12.38
CA PRO A 168 -0.81 -9.71 -11.19
C PRO A 168 -2.24 -9.18 -11.06
N GLU A 169 -3.16 -10.02 -10.62
CA GLU A 169 -4.54 -9.61 -10.31
C GLU A 169 -4.82 -9.51 -8.82
N HIS A 170 -4.37 -10.50 -8.04
CA HIS A 170 -4.63 -10.57 -6.61
C HIS A 170 -3.35 -10.85 -5.81
N LEU A 171 -3.27 -10.23 -4.64
CA LEU A 171 -2.24 -10.46 -3.63
C LEU A 171 -2.87 -10.97 -2.34
N VAL A 172 -2.27 -12.03 -1.79
CA VAL A 172 -2.60 -12.52 -0.46
C VAL A 172 -1.32 -12.66 0.33
N LEU A 173 -1.31 -12.13 1.56
CA LEU A 173 -0.23 -12.37 2.51
C LEU A 173 -0.43 -13.73 3.18
N LEU A 174 0.61 -14.55 3.13
CA LEU A 174 0.70 -15.84 3.79
C LEU A 174 1.77 -15.80 4.87
N VAL A 175 1.63 -16.68 5.86
CA VAL A 175 2.67 -16.93 6.87
C VAL A 175 3.26 -18.31 6.61
N ASP A 176 4.56 -18.37 6.37
CA ASP A 176 5.35 -19.59 6.46
C ASP A 176 5.71 -19.77 7.94
N PRO A 177 5.07 -20.71 8.66
CA PRO A 177 5.19 -20.80 10.11
C PRO A 177 6.58 -21.26 10.53
N VAL A 178 6.91 -21.05 11.80
CA VAL A 178 8.07 -21.68 12.42
C VAL A 178 7.85 -23.19 12.62
N ASP A 179 8.94 -23.95 12.78
CA ASP A 179 8.87 -25.33 13.22
C ASP A 179 8.64 -25.46 14.74
N ASP A 180 8.60 -26.69 15.25
CA ASP A 180 8.42 -26.98 16.68
C ASP A 180 9.57 -26.44 17.58
N ASN A 181 10.68 -25.97 16.97
CA ASN A 181 11.83 -25.39 17.66
C ASN A 181 11.91 -23.86 17.47
N ASP A 182 10.81 -23.21 17.04
CA ASP A 182 10.72 -21.78 16.72
C ASP A 182 11.70 -21.34 15.60
N GLN A 183 12.16 -22.27 14.76
CA GLN A 183 13.05 -21.97 13.65
C GLN A 183 12.25 -21.58 12.42
N GLN A 184 12.74 -20.57 11.69
CA GLN A 184 12.21 -20.16 10.39
C GLN A 184 13.06 -20.75 9.27
N ARG A 185 12.49 -20.85 8.06
CA ARG A 185 13.24 -21.13 6.84
C ARG A 185 13.29 -19.89 5.93
N PRO A 186 14.43 -19.62 5.27
CA PRO A 186 14.57 -18.43 4.43
C PRO A 186 13.83 -18.54 3.09
N SER A 187 13.49 -19.76 2.64
CA SER A 187 12.70 -19.99 1.43
C SER A 187 11.88 -21.27 1.52
N CYS A 188 10.86 -21.44 0.66
CA CYS A 188 10.01 -22.64 0.64
C CYS A 188 10.77 -23.98 0.50
N ASP A 189 11.94 -23.99 -0.15
CA ASP A 189 12.75 -25.20 -0.37
C ASP A 189 13.90 -25.35 0.65
N ALA A 190 14.13 -24.33 1.49
CA ALA A 190 15.17 -24.37 2.51
C ALA A 190 14.72 -25.16 3.75
N ALA A 191 15.70 -25.74 4.45
CA ALA A 191 15.48 -26.32 5.76
C ALA A 191 15.21 -25.21 6.81
N TYR A 192 14.47 -25.55 7.85
CA TYR A 192 14.35 -24.71 9.03
C TYR A 192 15.72 -24.48 9.68
N GLY A 193 15.96 -23.25 10.13
CA GLY A 193 17.24 -22.82 10.71
C GLY A 193 18.36 -22.61 9.69
N ALA A 194 18.10 -22.77 8.38
CA ALA A 194 19.09 -22.43 7.36
C ALA A 194 19.42 -20.92 7.39
N PRO A 195 20.69 -20.54 7.13
CA PRO A 195 21.09 -19.14 7.13
C PRO A 195 20.32 -18.37 6.06
N ASP A 196 19.91 -17.15 6.41
CA ASP A 196 19.25 -16.25 5.46
C ASP A 196 20.30 -15.47 4.67
N GLU A 197 20.48 -15.85 3.40
CA GLU A 197 21.37 -15.18 2.45
C GLU A 197 20.63 -14.13 1.61
N THR A 198 19.42 -13.70 2.00
CA THR A 198 18.62 -12.75 1.21
C THR A 198 19.28 -11.38 1.06
N ALA A 199 18.76 -10.63 0.09
CA ALA A 199 19.26 -9.34 -0.33
C ALA A 199 19.40 -8.39 0.88
N SER A 200 20.50 -7.65 0.91
CA SER A 200 20.64 -6.48 1.77
C SER A 200 20.50 -5.26 0.89
N CYS A 201 19.79 -4.25 1.37
CA CYS A 201 19.78 -2.95 0.75
C CYS A 201 20.83 -2.09 1.45
N ARG A 202 21.70 -1.44 0.66
CA ARG A 202 22.81 -0.61 1.18
C ARG A 202 23.79 -1.36 2.08
N GLY A 203 23.90 -2.68 1.93
CA GLY A 203 24.77 -3.53 2.75
C GLY A 203 24.29 -3.77 4.18
N GLU A 204 23.06 -3.34 4.50
CA GLU A 204 22.40 -3.63 5.78
C GLU A 204 21.24 -4.61 5.55
N PRO A 205 21.16 -5.70 6.34
CA PRO A 205 20.01 -6.59 6.29
C PRO A 205 18.76 -5.84 6.76
N HIS A 206 17.62 -6.11 6.13
CA HIS A 206 16.32 -5.58 6.57
C HIS A 206 16.26 -4.04 6.67
N CYS A 207 16.97 -3.33 5.79
CA CYS A 207 17.11 -1.87 5.88
C CYS A 207 15.78 -1.10 5.69
N HIS A 208 14.78 -1.76 5.10
CA HIS A 208 13.42 -1.25 4.92
C HIS A 208 12.42 -1.77 5.97
N GLY A 209 12.88 -2.62 6.90
CA GLY A 209 12.06 -3.21 7.95
C GLY A 209 12.26 -4.72 8.07
N ASP A 210 12.16 -5.21 9.30
CA ASP A 210 12.20 -6.64 9.60
C ASP A 210 10.77 -7.15 9.83
N LEU A 211 10.29 -7.96 8.88
CA LEU A 211 8.97 -8.55 8.90
C LEU A 211 8.82 -9.70 9.90
N ALA A 212 9.91 -10.27 10.40
CA ALA A 212 9.84 -11.24 11.49
C ALA A 212 9.42 -10.54 12.79
N LEU A 213 9.85 -9.29 13.02
CA LEU A 213 9.39 -8.48 14.14
C LEU A 213 7.90 -8.12 14.00
N ASP A 214 7.44 -7.84 12.78
CA ASP A 214 6.03 -7.61 12.47
C ASP A 214 5.18 -8.86 12.83
N ALA A 215 5.60 -10.02 12.35
CA ALA A 215 4.95 -11.30 12.61
C ALA A 215 4.90 -11.66 14.11
N ALA A 216 5.99 -11.40 14.83
CA ALA A 216 6.05 -11.59 16.28
C ALA A 216 5.08 -10.65 17.03
N SER A 217 4.90 -9.41 16.55
CA SER A 217 4.01 -8.42 17.20
C SER A 217 2.53 -8.84 17.20
N VAL A 218 2.13 -9.69 16.26
CA VAL A 218 0.76 -10.22 16.16
C VAL A 218 0.62 -11.67 16.60
N HIS A 219 1.62 -12.21 17.30
CA HIS A 219 1.65 -13.58 17.82
C HIS A 219 1.50 -14.66 16.72
N THR A 220 1.97 -14.38 15.50
CA THR A 220 2.03 -15.37 14.41
C THR A 220 3.48 -15.48 13.92
N PRO A 221 4.41 -16.01 14.74
CA PRO A 221 5.82 -16.08 14.37
C PRO A 221 5.98 -16.91 13.08
N GLY A 222 6.78 -16.40 12.18
CA GLY A 222 6.96 -16.97 10.85
C GLY A 222 7.45 -15.92 9.87
N ARG A 223 7.59 -16.35 8.62
CA ARG A 223 8.07 -15.51 7.53
C ARG A 223 6.93 -15.19 6.58
N TYR A 224 6.73 -13.92 6.27
CA TYR A 224 5.68 -13.52 5.34
C TYR A 224 6.03 -13.87 3.89
N LYS A 225 5.05 -14.44 3.19
CA LYS A 225 5.10 -14.73 1.76
C LYS A 225 3.93 -14.03 1.07
N LEU A 226 4.10 -13.69 -0.20
CA LEU A 226 3.04 -13.18 -1.06
C LEU A 226 2.61 -14.29 -2.01
N ALA A 227 1.33 -14.65 -1.96
CA ALA A 227 0.69 -15.43 -3.02
C ALA A 227 0.09 -14.46 -4.04
N VAL A 228 0.53 -14.61 -5.29
CA VAL A 228 0.24 -13.69 -6.38
C VAL A 228 -0.45 -14.44 -7.50
N THR A 229 -1.69 -14.08 -7.84
CA THR A 229 -2.38 -14.69 -8.99
C THR A 229 -1.86 -14.10 -10.29
N LEU A 230 -1.52 -14.98 -11.25
CA LEU A 230 -1.04 -14.63 -12.58
C LEU A 230 -1.89 -15.37 -13.62
N PRO A 231 -3.08 -14.84 -13.97
CA PRO A 231 -4.07 -15.60 -14.74
C PRO A 231 -3.64 -15.90 -16.18
N SER A 232 -2.89 -15.01 -16.83
CA SER A 232 -2.37 -15.26 -18.17
C SER A 232 -1.36 -16.42 -18.21
N GLU A 233 -0.70 -16.69 -17.07
CA GLU A 233 0.20 -17.82 -16.88
C GLU A 233 -0.51 -19.04 -16.27
N GLY A 234 -1.80 -18.91 -15.93
CA GLY A 234 -2.59 -19.96 -15.33
C GLY A 234 -2.03 -20.46 -13.99
N GLY A 235 -1.51 -19.56 -13.14
CA GLY A 235 -0.87 -19.98 -11.89
C GLY A 235 -0.86 -18.95 -10.78
N ILE A 236 -0.35 -19.38 -9.63
CA ILE A 236 -0.05 -18.56 -8.46
C ILE A 236 1.45 -18.63 -8.20
N ALA A 237 2.10 -17.47 -8.13
CA ALA A 237 3.49 -17.35 -7.71
C ALA A 237 3.57 -17.09 -6.20
N ILE A 238 4.46 -17.79 -5.51
CA ILE A 238 4.82 -17.50 -4.12
C ILE A 238 6.14 -16.72 -4.12
N VAL A 239 6.12 -15.53 -3.54
CA VAL A 239 7.28 -14.62 -3.45
C VAL A 239 7.57 -14.34 -1.98
N ASP A 240 8.85 -14.28 -1.62
CA ASP A 240 9.25 -13.88 -0.26
C ASP A 240 9.04 -12.38 -0.03
N ALA A 241 8.23 -12.03 0.97
CA ALA A 241 7.89 -10.64 1.23
C ALA A 241 9.10 -9.84 1.77
N GLN A 242 9.93 -10.48 2.61
CA GLN A 242 11.14 -9.85 3.17
C GLN A 242 12.18 -9.60 2.07
N ALA A 243 12.45 -10.58 1.21
CA ALA A 243 13.41 -10.43 0.12
C ALA A 243 12.97 -9.36 -0.91
N LEU A 244 11.66 -9.16 -1.11
CA LEU A 244 11.14 -8.03 -1.89
C LEU A 244 11.37 -6.70 -1.15
N LEU A 245 11.07 -6.65 0.14
CA LEU A 245 11.25 -5.46 0.96
C LEU A 245 12.72 -5.03 1.04
N ASP A 246 13.65 -5.99 0.99
CA ASP A 246 15.09 -5.73 1.09
C ASP A 246 15.77 -5.41 -0.25
N GLN A 247 15.01 -5.32 -1.34
CA GLN A 247 15.57 -4.84 -2.60
C GLN A 247 15.90 -3.35 -2.52
N GLU A 248 16.93 -2.95 -3.27
CA GLU A 248 17.20 -1.53 -3.42
C GLU A 248 16.01 -0.81 -4.06
N ALA A 249 15.67 0.36 -3.51
CA ALA A 249 14.61 1.20 -4.04
C ALA A 249 14.87 1.55 -5.51
N GLY A 250 13.87 1.31 -6.36
CA GLY A 250 13.95 1.53 -7.81
C GLY A 250 14.74 0.47 -8.60
N ALA A 251 15.22 -0.61 -7.97
CA ALA A 251 15.99 -1.65 -8.66
C ALA A 251 15.16 -2.48 -9.66
N ALA A 252 13.87 -2.71 -9.37
CA ALA A 252 12.93 -3.33 -10.31
C ALA A 252 13.40 -4.68 -10.89
N GLN A 253 14.10 -5.49 -10.09
CA GLN A 253 14.65 -6.78 -10.53
C GLN A 253 13.55 -7.82 -10.71
N PRO A 254 13.75 -8.90 -11.48
CA PRO A 254 12.80 -10.00 -11.52
C PRO A 254 12.48 -10.53 -10.12
N CYS A 255 11.21 -10.77 -9.82
CA CYS A 255 10.79 -11.36 -8.55
C CYS A 255 11.38 -12.77 -8.41
N ARG A 256 11.96 -13.06 -7.25
CA ARG A 256 12.36 -14.43 -6.90
C ARG A 256 11.12 -15.23 -6.53
N ILE A 257 10.62 -16.00 -7.49
CA ILE A 257 9.50 -16.93 -7.26
C ILE A 257 10.05 -18.16 -6.52
N GLU A 258 9.60 -18.37 -5.29
CA GLU A 258 9.98 -19.53 -4.47
C GLU A 258 9.19 -20.78 -4.82
N ARG A 259 7.93 -20.60 -5.20
CA ARG A 259 7.05 -21.71 -5.62
C ARG A 259 6.10 -21.23 -6.70
N TRP A 260 5.88 -22.10 -7.68
CA TRP A 260 4.81 -21.95 -8.67
C TRP A 260 3.71 -22.97 -8.40
N LEU A 261 2.46 -22.52 -8.36
CA LEU A 261 1.27 -23.37 -8.19
C LEU A 261 0.39 -23.24 -9.43
N PRO A 262 0.34 -24.24 -10.33
CA PRO A 262 -0.51 -24.17 -11.51
C PRO A 262 -1.99 -24.26 -11.13
N LEU A 263 -2.82 -23.42 -11.73
CA LEU A 263 -4.28 -23.50 -11.64
C LEU A 263 -4.77 -24.54 -12.65
N GLN A 264 -5.04 -25.75 -12.17
CA GLN A 264 -5.64 -26.79 -12.99
C GLN A 264 -7.16 -26.66 -12.96
N VAL A 265 -7.78 -26.62 -14.14
CA VAL A 265 -9.24 -26.74 -14.28
C VAL A 265 -9.53 -28.17 -14.74
N GLU A 266 -10.01 -29.02 -13.83
CA GLU A 266 -10.66 -30.26 -14.24
C GLU A 266 -12.02 -29.92 -14.84
N LEU A 267 -12.12 -30.02 -16.17
CA LEU A 267 -13.40 -29.92 -16.85
C LEU A 267 -14.18 -31.23 -16.68
N PRO A 268 -15.48 -31.18 -16.35
CA PRO A 268 -16.32 -32.38 -16.37
C PRO A 268 -16.25 -33.06 -17.74
N PRO A 269 -16.31 -34.41 -17.79
CA PRO A 269 -16.33 -35.11 -19.06
C PRO A 269 -17.50 -34.61 -19.92
N PRO A 270 -17.31 -34.47 -21.25
CA PRO A 270 -18.36 -34.01 -22.14
C PRO A 270 -19.58 -34.93 -22.04
N LEU A 271 -20.77 -34.34 -22.10
CA LEU A 271 -22.02 -35.10 -22.14
C LEU A 271 -22.00 -36.06 -23.34
N PRO A 272 -22.58 -37.28 -23.22
CA PRO A 272 -22.70 -38.20 -24.34
C PRO A 272 -23.36 -37.51 -25.54
N GLN A 273 -22.74 -37.60 -26.72
CA GLN A 273 -23.35 -37.07 -27.93
C GLN A 273 -24.63 -37.85 -28.25
N PRO A 274 -25.74 -37.18 -28.61
CA PRO A 274 -26.94 -37.87 -29.06
C PRO A 274 -26.63 -38.69 -30.31
N PRO A 275 -27.26 -39.88 -30.47
CA PRO A 275 -27.03 -40.73 -31.62
C PRO A 275 -27.38 -39.99 -32.92
N PRO A 276 -26.66 -40.25 -34.03
CA PRO A 276 -26.92 -39.61 -35.31
C PRO A 276 -28.37 -39.87 -35.73
N SER A 277 -29.10 -38.81 -36.12
CA SER A 277 -30.46 -38.93 -36.63
C SER A 277 -30.42 -39.73 -37.93
N THR A 278 -31.00 -40.92 -37.94
CA THR A 278 -31.29 -41.65 -39.17
C THR A 278 -32.40 -40.91 -39.92
N SER A 279 -32.04 -40.15 -40.94
CA SER A 279 -32.99 -39.63 -41.93
C SER A 279 -33.49 -40.82 -42.77
N GLY A 280 -34.72 -41.26 -42.49
CA GLY A 280 -35.51 -42.14 -43.36
C GLY A 280 -36.36 -41.33 -44.32
#